data_AF-A0A3B0U2A3-F1
#
_entry.id   AF-A0A3B0U2A3-F1
#
_cell.length_a   1.000
_cell.length_b   1.000
_cell.length_c   1.000
_cell.angle_alpha   90.00
_cell.angle_beta   90.00
_cell.angle_gamma   90.00
#
_symmetry.space_group_name_H-M   'P 1'
#
loop_
_entity.id
_entity.type
_entity.pdbx_description
1 polymer ?
#
loop_
_entity_poly.entity_id
_entity_poly.type
_entity_poly.pdbx_seq_one_letter_code
_entity_poly.pdbx_strand_id
1 'polypeptide(L)'
;MKNSMDENSNKSRLPLSALRRRQLSALAWVYLVFIGLGTVLLGTFAIAFAASLKEDPLESPFRFIFPQITPTVWVSAADLGRQGAADPWWGGFAPGGDIEFSLTYGAKADEEIIEPIVEVPRRKPGSGLAAAITTTFASDYALVELVGTNQNSYELLDRETGQNQSYLSKTFNYRIRYDPEQSENIKVERTPFTALAPRTQVLLDSTLPITQMERRGRVASWNNITPGVLGLIFNSYRRVINETVDLATGDRLFFKWMGNSFTIAIGRVIFMIVLSSLAGYALARMQFKGLRLVFVVVIFSMTIPVQVTFISNYLVIRDLGLLNTNFSVIMVAIASAHVLLMKQFFESFPKE
;
A
#
# COMPACT_ATOMS: atom_id res chain seq x y z
N MET A 1 -76.44 31.69 22.90
CA MET A 1 -75.61 30.90 21.96
C MET A 1 -74.29 31.62 21.73
N LYS A 2 -73.29 31.36 22.57
CA LYS A 2 -71.93 31.91 22.45
C LYS A 2 -71.00 30.82 22.96
N ASN A 3 -70.40 30.06 22.06
CA ASN A 3 -69.39 29.06 22.37
C ASN A 3 -68.47 28.89 21.15
N SER A 4 -67.19 28.60 21.41
CA SER A 4 -66.07 28.42 20.48
C SER A 4 -65.25 29.67 20.14
N MET A 5 -64.60 30.23 21.15
CA MET A 5 -63.21 30.67 21.02
C MET A 5 -62.37 29.78 21.96
N ASP A 6 -61.14 29.50 21.54
CA ASP A 6 -60.07 28.80 22.27
C ASP A 6 -60.00 27.27 22.15
N GLU A 7 -59.45 26.79 21.03
CA GLU A 7 -58.60 25.58 21.06
C GLU A 7 -57.63 25.54 19.86
N ASN A 8 -56.39 26.04 20.07
CA ASN A 8 -55.12 25.55 19.50
C ASN A 8 -54.03 26.63 19.35
N SER A 9 -53.64 27.24 20.46
CA SER A 9 -52.35 27.94 20.52
C SER A 9 -51.67 27.68 21.87
N ASN A 10 -51.07 26.50 22.04
CA ASN A 10 -50.13 26.31 23.13
C ASN A 10 -48.96 25.39 22.75
N LYS A 11 -48.07 25.88 21.87
CA LYS A 11 -46.68 25.42 21.87
C LYS A 11 -45.94 26.21 22.94
N SER A 12 -45.92 25.68 24.17
CA SER A 12 -45.20 26.28 25.30
C SER A 12 -43.73 26.52 24.92
N ARG A 13 -43.33 27.79 24.81
CA ARG A 13 -41.93 28.17 24.53
C ARG A 13 -41.08 27.76 25.73
N LEU A 14 -40.18 26.81 25.54
CA LEU A 14 -39.23 26.36 26.57
C LEU A 14 -38.41 27.57 27.08
N PRO A 15 -38.07 27.62 28.38
CA PRO A 15 -37.26 28.70 28.94
C PRO A 15 -35.87 28.74 28.29
N LEU A 16 -35.31 29.94 28.08
CA LEU A 16 -34.06 30.16 27.33
C LEU A 16 -32.88 29.32 27.86
N SER A 17 -32.82 29.08 29.17
CA SER A 17 -31.80 28.24 29.80
C SER A 17 -31.92 26.75 29.43
N ALA A 18 -33.14 26.24 29.28
CA ALA A 18 -33.41 24.86 28.86
C ALA A 18 -33.13 24.66 27.36
N LEU A 19 -33.44 25.65 26.52
CA LEU A 19 -33.07 25.66 25.10
C LEU A 19 -31.54 25.65 24.92
N ARG A 20 -30.82 26.48 25.69
CA ARG A 20 -29.35 26.54 25.65
C ARG A 20 -28.70 25.20 26.08
N ARG A 21 -29.22 24.54 27.13
CA ARG A 21 -28.74 23.21 27.55
C ARG A 21 -29.04 22.12 26.51
N ARG A 22 -30.20 22.17 25.86
CA ARG A 22 -30.56 21.25 24.77
C ARG A 22 -29.68 21.46 23.53
N GLN A 23 -29.37 22.71 23.18
CA GLN A 23 -28.47 23.03 22.07
C GLN A 23 -27.03 22.60 22.37
N LEU A 24 -26.54 22.84 23.59
CA LEU A 24 -25.19 22.41 24.00
C LEU A 24 -25.05 20.88 24.04
N SER A 25 -26.06 20.16 24.54
CA SER A 25 -26.07 18.69 24.51
C SER A 25 -26.19 18.13 23.10
N ALA A 26 -26.99 18.75 22.23
CA ALA A 26 -27.06 18.39 20.82
C ALA A 26 -25.73 18.65 20.09
N LEU A 27 -25.08 19.79 20.33
CA LEU A 27 -23.76 20.08 19.81
C LEU A 27 -22.75 19.04 20.30
N ALA A 28 -22.70 18.79 21.62
CA ALA A 28 -21.79 17.83 22.22
C ALA A 28 -21.96 16.43 21.61
N TRP A 29 -23.21 16.00 21.38
CA TRP A 29 -23.51 14.75 20.68
C TRP A 29 -23.01 14.73 19.24
N VAL A 30 -23.24 15.80 18.48
CA VAL A 30 -22.76 15.93 17.10
C VAL A 30 -21.23 15.85 17.07
N TYR A 31 -20.53 16.58 17.94
CA TYR A 31 -19.08 16.55 18.04
C TYR A 31 -18.55 15.17 18.46
N LEU A 32 -19.20 14.48 19.41
CA LEU A 32 -18.85 13.11 19.79
C LEU A 32 -18.99 12.14 18.62
N VAL A 33 -20.06 12.26 17.83
CA VAL A 33 -20.27 11.45 16.62
C VAL A 33 -19.19 11.75 15.58
N PHE A 34 -18.85 13.02 15.35
CA PHE A 34 -17.78 13.40 14.43
C PHE A 34 -16.40 12.93 14.87
N ILE A 35 -16.09 13.00 16.18
CA ILE A 35 -14.84 12.48 16.73
C ILE A 35 -14.81 10.96 16.61
N GLY A 36 -15.89 10.25 16.93
CA GLY A 36 -15.98 8.80 16.77
C GLY A 36 -15.80 8.37 15.30
N LEU A 37 -16.53 9.02 14.38
CA LEU A 37 -16.41 8.77 12.95
C LEU A 37 -15.01 9.10 12.43
N GLY A 38 -14.45 10.24 12.84
CA GLY A 38 -13.09 10.65 12.51
C GLY A 38 -12.05 9.65 12.99
N THR A 39 -12.21 9.11 14.21
CA THR A 39 -11.31 8.11 14.79
C THR A 39 -11.37 6.79 14.03
N VAL A 40 -12.56 6.33 13.64
CA VAL A 40 -12.74 5.11 12.84
C VAL A 40 -12.14 5.27 11.43
N LEU A 41 -12.41 6.42 10.78
CA LEU A 41 -11.87 6.72 9.46
C LEU A 41 -10.34 6.84 9.51
N LEU A 42 -9.80 7.62 10.45
CA LEU A 42 -8.35 7.73 10.67
C LEU A 42 -7.71 6.39 11.00
N GLY A 43 -8.39 5.56 11.80
CA GLY A 43 -7.92 4.20 12.12
C GLY A 43 -7.79 3.34 10.87
N THR A 44 -8.75 3.40 9.96
CA THR A 44 -8.69 2.67 8.68
C THR A 44 -7.51 3.14 7.83
N PHE A 45 -7.28 4.46 7.73
CA PHE A 45 -6.13 5.00 7.00
C PHE A 45 -4.80 4.66 7.66
N ALA A 46 -4.71 4.69 9.00
CA ALA A 46 -3.51 4.34 9.73
C ALA A 46 -3.13 2.87 9.53
N ILE A 47 -4.12 1.96 9.59
CA ILE A 47 -3.92 0.53 9.32
C ILE A 47 -3.53 0.32 7.85
N ALA A 48 -4.19 0.98 6.91
CA ALA A 48 -3.85 0.88 5.49
C ALA A 48 -2.43 1.38 5.22
N PHE A 49 -2.01 2.47 5.86
CA PHE A 49 -0.64 2.97 5.78
C PHE A 49 0.36 1.98 6.37
N ALA A 50 0.12 1.47 7.58
CA ALA A 50 1.00 0.47 8.19
C ALA A 50 1.08 -0.81 7.33
N ALA A 51 -0.04 -1.26 6.76
CA ALA A 51 -0.09 -2.38 5.83
C ALA A 51 0.68 -2.12 4.53
N SER A 52 0.74 -0.89 4.04
CA SER A 52 1.51 -0.53 2.85
C SER A 52 3.04 -0.64 3.05
N LEU A 53 3.51 -0.55 4.30
CA LEU A 53 4.91 -0.76 4.66
C LEU A 53 5.30 -2.24 4.72
N LYS A 54 4.31 -3.15 4.76
CA LYS A 54 4.56 -4.58 4.89
C LYS A 54 5.20 -5.13 3.61
N GLU A 55 6.25 -5.93 3.77
CA GLU A 55 6.94 -6.55 2.63
C GLU A 55 6.11 -7.65 1.95
N ASP A 56 5.38 -8.44 2.72
CA ASP A 56 4.42 -9.44 2.21
C ASP A 56 2.97 -9.00 2.52
N PRO A 57 2.30 -8.33 1.57
CA PRO A 57 0.90 -7.94 1.72
C PRO A 57 -0.07 -9.12 1.59
N LEU A 58 0.38 -10.28 1.10
CA LEU A 58 -0.43 -11.47 0.86
C LEU A 58 -0.26 -12.54 1.95
N GLU A 59 0.41 -12.21 3.06
CA GLU A 59 0.61 -13.12 4.20
C GLU A 59 -0.74 -13.67 4.70
N SER A 60 -0.82 -14.99 4.86
CA SER A 60 -2.03 -15.69 5.33
C SER A 60 -1.70 -16.66 6.48
N PRO A 61 -2.36 -16.54 7.65
CA PRO A 61 -3.36 -15.52 8.00
C PRO A 61 -2.70 -14.14 8.18
N PHE A 62 -3.46 -13.08 7.93
CA PHE A 62 -2.97 -11.71 8.08
C PHE A 62 -2.57 -11.44 9.54
N ARG A 63 -1.31 -11.08 9.76
CA ARG A 63 -0.79 -10.69 11.07
C ARG A 63 -0.73 -9.18 11.21
N PHE A 64 -1.24 -8.66 12.34
CA PHE A 64 -1.12 -7.27 12.77
C PHE A 64 0.23 -6.99 13.44
N ILE A 65 1.30 -7.49 12.84
CA ILE A 65 2.68 -7.30 13.31
C ILE A 65 3.43 -6.62 12.18
N PHE A 66 4.07 -5.50 12.49
CA PHE A 66 4.74 -4.64 11.53
C PHE A 66 6.19 -4.44 11.96
N PRO A 67 7.11 -5.34 11.57
CA PRO A 67 8.54 -5.19 11.84
C PRO A 67 9.09 -3.81 11.43
N GLN A 68 8.55 -3.24 10.36
CA GLN A 68 8.97 -1.98 9.76
C GLN A 68 8.76 -0.77 10.66
N ILE A 69 7.92 -0.85 11.69
CA ILE A 69 7.71 0.25 12.66
C ILE A 69 8.33 -0.03 14.03
N THR A 70 9.04 -1.15 14.18
CA THR A 70 9.57 -1.58 15.47
C THR A 70 11.00 -1.06 15.66
N PRO A 71 11.30 -0.26 16.71
CA PRO A 71 12.62 0.35 16.89
C PRO A 71 13.78 -0.64 17.01
N THR A 72 13.56 -1.81 17.65
CA THR A 72 14.60 -2.85 17.77
C THR A 72 15.01 -3.38 16.41
N VAL A 73 14.04 -3.60 15.52
CA VAL A 73 14.29 -4.05 14.14
C VAL A 73 15.02 -2.98 13.34
N TRP A 74 14.79 -1.68 13.60
CA TRP A 74 15.54 -0.61 12.96
C TRP A 74 17.01 -0.63 13.35
N VAL A 75 17.33 -0.90 14.61
CA VAL A 75 18.72 -1.03 15.07
C VAL A 75 19.39 -2.21 14.37
N SER A 76 18.75 -3.38 14.33
CA SER A 76 19.26 -4.55 13.60
C SER A 76 19.45 -4.25 12.11
N ALA A 77 18.48 -3.59 11.47
CA ALA A 77 18.55 -3.23 10.06
C ALA A 77 19.68 -2.22 9.76
N ALA A 78 19.88 -1.24 10.64
CA ALA A 78 20.97 -0.28 10.54
C ALA A 78 22.33 -0.96 10.70
N ASP A 79 22.44 -1.88 11.65
CA ASP A 79 23.68 -2.61 11.93
C ASP A 79 24.05 -3.53 10.76
N LEU A 80 23.11 -4.34 10.27
CA LEU A 80 23.28 -5.17 9.08
C LEU A 80 23.62 -4.33 7.83
N GLY A 81 23.03 -3.13 7.69
CA GLY A 81 23.37 -2.19 6.62
C GLY A 81 24.81 -1.65 6.72
N ARG A 82 25.31 -1.39 7.94
CA ARG A 82 26.72 -1.01 8.16
C ARG A 82 27.67 -2.15 7.85
N GLN A 83 27.35 -3.35 8.32
CA GLN A 83 28.13 -4.56 8.09
C GLN A 83 28.22 -4.93 6.61
N GLY A 84 27.13 -4.77 5.85
CA GLY A 84 27.07 -5.14 4.43
C GLY A 84 27.72 -4.13 3.47
N ALA A 85 27.46 -2.83 3.63
CA ALA A 85 27.93 -1.80 2.69
C ALA A 85 28.27 -0.46 3.35
N ALA A 86 28.54 -0.44 4.66
CA ALA A 86 28.78 0.78 5.44
C ALA A 86 27.64 1.82 5.35
N ASP A 87 26.42 1.38 5.04
CA ASP A 87 25.25 2.24 4.82
C ASP A 87 24.09 1.85 5.77
N PRO A 88 23.95 2.51 6.92
CA PRO A 88 22.90 2.19 7.88
C PRO A 88 21.49 2.54 7.38
N TRP A 89 21.36 3.41 6.38
CA TRP A 89 20.08 3.95 5.96
C TRP A 89 19.47 3.14 4.81
N TRP A 90 20.23 2.95 3.74
CA TRP A 90 19.76 2.26 2.54
C TRP A 90 20.33 0.86 2.36
N GLY A 91 21.27 0.47 3.22
CA GLY A 91 21.87 -0.84 3.23
C GLY A 91 22.58 -1.19 1.93
N GLY A 92 22.53 -2.47 1.61
CA GLY A 92 23.20 -3.10 0.47
C GLY A 92 24.40 -3.94 0.89
N PHE A 93 25.05 -4.52 -0.11
CA PHE A 93 26.19 -5.41 0.04
C PHE A 93 27.28 -5.03 -0.95
N ALA A 94 28.46 -4.71 -0.42
CA ALA A 94 29.57 -4.17 -1.18
C ALA A 94 30.88 -4.88 -0.80
N PRO A 95 31.98 -4.68 -1.56
CA PRO A 95 33.26 -5.27 -1.21
C PRO A 95 33.72 -4.91 0.20
N GLY A 96 34.21 -5.92 0.93
CA GLY A 96 34.55 -5.80 2.35
C GLY A 96 33.35 -5.98 3.29
N GLY A 97 32.15 -6.21 2.77
CA GLY A 97 30.98 -6.56 3.56
C GLY A 97 31.16 -7.89 4.30
N ASP A 98 30.87 -7.88 5.59
CA ASP A 98 30.96 -9.05 6.47
C ASP A 98 29.78 -8.99 7.44
N ILE A 99 28.74 -9.77 7.13
CA ILE A 99 27.44 -9.72 7.80
C ILE A 99 27.31 -10.89 8.77
N GLU A 100 27.00 -10.61 10.02
CA GLU A 100 26.64 -11.61 11.01
C GLU A 100 25.12 -11.76 11.09
N PHE A 101 24.62 -12.96 10.79
CA PHE A 101 23.19 -13.26 10.77
C PHE A 101 22.88 -14.52 11.58
N SER A 102 22.02 -14.37 12.58
CA SER A 102 21.70 -15.42 13.54
C SER A 102 20.29 -15.95 13.30
N LEU A 103 20.14 -17.27 13.39
CA LEU A 103 18.87 -17.99 13.30
C LEU A 103 18.69 -18.86 14.53
N THR A 104 17.57 -18.72 15.24
CA THR A 104 17.23 -19.55 16.39
C THR A 104 16.08 -20.48 16.03
N TYR A 105 16.37 -21.78 15.99
CA TYR A 105 15.36 -22.82 15.77
C TYR A 105 15.02 -23.51 17.09
N GLY A 106 13.75 -23.86 17.26
CA GLY A 106 13.25 -24.66 18.36
C GLY A 106 12.67 -25.98 17.88
N ALA A 107 12.87 -27.04 18.64
CA ALA A 107 12.23 -28.34 18.44
C ALA A 107 11.78 -28.90 19.79
N LYS A 108 10.92 -29.92 19.78
CA LYS A 108 10.57 -30.64 21.00
C LYS A 108 11.81 -31.35 21.56
N ALA A 109 11.89 -31.58 22.88
CA ALA A 109 13.08 -32.14 23.50
C ALA A 109 13.46 -33.56 23.05
N ASP A 110 12.52 -34.30 22.45
CA ASP A 110 12.73 -35.61 21.83
C ASP A 110 13.31 -35.54 20.41
N GLU A 111 13.38 -34.34 19.81
CA GLU A 111 13.86 -34.13 18.44
C GLU A 111 15.19 -33.37 18.42
N GLU A 112 16.15 -33.87 17.64
CA GLU A 112 17.44 -33.19 17.44
C GLU A 112 17.29 -32.02 16.47
N ILE A 113 17.89 -30.87 16.82
CA ILE A 113 17.89 -29.68 15.97
C ILE A 113 19.03 -29.77 14.96
N ILE A 114 18.63 -29.96 13.70
CA ILE A 114 19.54 -30.09 12.56
C ILE A 114 19.88 -28.69 12.04
N GLU A 115 21.12 -28.51 11.57
CA GLU A 115 21.53 -27.28 10.91
C GLU A 115 20.67 -27.01 9.67
N PRO A 116 20.08 -25.81 9.54
CA PRO A 116 19.32 -25.45 8.36
C PRO A 116 20.24 -25.24 7.16
N ILE A 117 19.81 -25.67 5.98
CA ILE A 117 20.53 -25.41 4.74
C ILE A 117 20.28 -23.96 4.36
N VAL A 118 21.31 -23.14 4.48
CA VAL A 118 21.26 -21.71 4.15
C VAL A 118 21.81 -21.44 2.76
N GLU A 119 21.19 -20.51 2.05
CA GLU A 119 21.66 -20.07 0.73
C GLU A 119 21.34 -18.58 0.51
N VAL A 120 22.15 -17.92 -0.31
CA VAL A 120 21.85 -16.60 -0.89
C VAL A 120 21.30 -16.85 -2.29
N PRO A 121 19.97 -16.97 -2.46
CA PRO A 121 19.40 -17.39 -3.73
C PRO A 121 19.46 -16.27 -4.76
N ARG A 122 19.58 -16.64 -6.04
CA ARG A 122 19.49 -15.70 -7.15
C ARG A 122 18.03 -15.25 -7.36
N ARG A 123 17.59 -14.22 -6.63
CA ARG A 123 16.24 -13.63 -6.76
C ARG A 123 16.26 -12.46 -7.71
N LYS A 124 15.42 -12.53 -8.75
CA LYS A 124 15.19 -11.40 -9.64
C LYS A 124 14.27 -10.39 -8.95
N PRO A 125 14.69 -9.13 -8.79
CA PRO A 125 13.81 -8.09 -8.30
C PRO A 125 12.68 -7.82 -9.32
N GLY A 126 11.51 -7.42 -8.82
CA GLY A 126 10.38 -7.04 -9.66
C GLY A 126 9.48 -8.18 -10.14
N SER A 127 8.43 -7.79 -10.85
CA SER A 127 7.58 -8.67 -11.63
C SER A 127 7.66 -8.26 -13.10
N GLY A 128 7.76 -9.21 -14.02
CA GLY A 128 7.78 -8.92 -15.46
C GLY A 128 9.14 -8.40 -15.95
N LEU A 129 9.12 -7.27 -16.65
CA LEU A 129 10.17 -6.86 -17.59
C LEU A 129 11.46 -6.32 -16.95
N ALA A 130 11.40 -5.81 -15.72
CA ALA A 130 12.58 -5.33 -14.99
C ALA A 130 13.54 -6.45 -14.55
N ALA A 131 12.99 -7.65 -14.34
CA ALA A 131 13.74 -8.86 -14.04
C ALA A 131 14.67 -9.31 -15.21
N ALA A 132 14.50 -8.74 -16.40
CA ALA A 132 15.34 -9.00 -17.56
C ALA A 132 16.61 -8.13 -17.61
N ILE A 133 16.61 -6.96 -16.94
CA ILE A 133 17.70 -5.98 -17.04
C ILE A 133 18.68 -6.09 -15.86
N THR A 134 18.22 -6.59 -14.70
CA THR A 134 19.11 -6.84 -13.56
C THR A 134 20.04 -8.02 -13.85
N THR A 135 21.34 -7.73 -13.96
CA THR A 135 22.39 -8.73 -14.19
C THR A 135 23.21 -9.05 -12.95
N THR A 136 23.21 -8.17 -11.94
CA THR A 136 24.01 -8.32 -10.71
C THR A 136 23.18 -8.92 -9.58
N PHE A 137 23.69 -10.00 -8.98
CA PHE A 137 23.02 -10.71 -7.90
C PHE A 137 23.98 -10.94 -6.73
N ALA A 138 23.48 -10.81 -5.50
CA ALA A 138 24.30 -11.05 -4.31
C ALA A 138 24.81 -12.51 -4.25
N SER A 139 24.10 -13.46 -4.86
CA SER A 139 24.53 -14.87 -4.96
C SER A 139 25.89 -15.04 -5.60
N ASP A 140 26.28 -14.12 -6.48
CA ASP A 140 27.51 -14.21 -7.26
C ASP A 140 28.73 -13.68 -6.47
N TYR A 141 28.48 -13.00 -5.35
CA TYR A 141 29.49 -12.35 -4.51
C TYR A 141 29.45 -12.78 -3.04
N ALA A 142 28.46 -13.56 -2.61
CA ALA A 142 28.26 -13.88 -1.20
C ALA A 142 28.77 -15.29 -0.86
N LEU A 143 29.71 -15.35 0.09
CA LEU A 143 30.16 -16.60 0.72
C LEU A 143 29.49 -16.73 2.08
N VAL A 144 28.84 -17.87 2.34
CA VAL A 144 28.12 -18.13 3.59
C VAL A 144 28.87 -19.19 4.39
N GLU A 145 29.22 -18.86 5.63
CA GLU A 145 29.93 -19.74 6.55
C GLU A 145 29.20 -19.84 7.88
N LEU A 146 29.15 -21.04 8.47
CA LEU A 146 28.68 -21.22 9.85
C LEU A 146 29.84 -20.92 10.81
N VAL A 147 29.67 -19.92 11.68
CA VAL A 147 30.71 -19.51 12.65
C VAL A 147 30.57 -20.26 13.97
N GLY A 148 29.34 -20.56 14.38
CA GLY A 148 29.11 -21.26 15.63
C GLY A 148 27.65 -21.55 15.92
N THR A 149 27.43 -22.43 16.91
CA THR A 149 26.10 -22.78 17.37
C THR A 149 26.03 -22.70 18.89
N ASN A 150 24.98 -22.08 19.42
CA ASN A 150 24.68 -22.06 20.84
C ASN A 150 23.37 -22.82 21.09
N GLN A 151 23.38 -23.79 21.99
CA GLN A 151 22.20 -24.58 22.33
C GLN A 151 21.72 -24.24 23.73
N ASN A 152 20.44 -23.87 23.83
CA ASN A 152 19.75 -23.59 25.07
C ASN A 152 18.52 -24.49 25.18
N SER A 153 18.09 -24.80 26.39
CA SER A 153 16.80 -25.47 26.64
C SER A 153 15.89 -24.52 27.40
N TYR A 154 14.60 -24.59 27.11
CA TYR A 154 13.60 -23.84 27.87
C TYR A 154 12.37 -24.73 28.09
N GLU A 155 11.72 -24.54 29.22
CA GLU A 155 10.48 -25.25 29.54
C GLU A 155 9.30 -24.32 29.28
N LEU A 156 8.34 -24.80 28.49
CA LEU A 156 7.07 -24.11 28.29
C LEU A 156 5.94 -24.99 28.83
N LEU A 157 5.00 -24.36 29.53
CA LEU A 157 3.75 -25.01 29.88
C LEU A 157 2.94 -25.20 28.60
N ASP A 158 2.75 -26.45 28.18
CA ASP A 158 1.88 -26.76 27.06
C ASP A 158 0.43 -26.46 27.46
N ARG A 159 -0.20 -25.54 26.73
CA ARG A 159 -1.58 -25.10 26.98
C ARG A 159 -2.62 -26.16 26.65
N GLU A 160 -2.27 -27.17 25.85
CA GLU A 160 -3.20 -28.24 25.47
C GLU A 160 -3.17 -29.41 26.46
N THR A 161 -1.98 -29.77 26.96
CA THR A 161 -1.80 -30.90 27.88
C THR A 161 -1.68 -30.50 29.36
N GLY A 162 -1.46 -29.22 29.65
CA GLY A 162 -1.28 -28.71 31.02
C GLY A 162 0.02 -29.18 31.69
N GLN A 163 0.93 -29.80 30.93
CA GLN A 163 2.24 -30.28 31.40
C GLN A 163 3.36 -29.38 30.88
N ASN A 164 4.45 -29.27 31.65
CA ASN A 164 5.67 -28.63 31.18
C ASN A 164 6.29 -29.51 30.09
N GLN A 165 6.29 -29.03 28.86
CA GLN A 165 7.06 -29.64 27.78
C GLN A 165 8.38 -28.90 27.66
N SER A 166 9.47 -29.67 27.70
CA SER A 166 10.80 -29.15 27.44
C SER A 166 10.98 -28.98 25.93
N TYR A 167 11.44 -27.80 25.54
CA TYR A 167 11.79 -27.49 24.16
C TYR A 167 13.29 -27.19 24.11
N LEU A 168 13.94 -27.76 23.11
CA LEU A 168 15.32 -27.42 22.79
C LEU A 168 15.31 -26.24 21.83
N SER A 169 16.29 -25.36 21.99
CA SER A 169 16.54 -24.26 21.06
C SER A 169 18.01 -24.22 20.69
N LYS A 170 18.29 -23.97 19.42
CA LYS A 170 19.65 -23.86 18.92
C LYS A 170 19.75 -22.65 18.02
N THR A 171 20.65 -21.76 18.39
CA THR A 171 21.01 -20.56 17.63
C THR A 171 22.20 -20.89 16.74
N PHE A 172 22.04 -20.67 15.44
CA PHE A 172 23.07 -20.81 14.42
C PHE A 172 23.51 -19.41 13.99
N ASN A 173 24.81 -19.13 14.10
CA ASN A 173 25.39 -17.86 13.69
C ASN A 173 26.09 -18.05 12.34
N TYR A 174 25.57 -17.38 11.32
CA TYR A 174 26.12 -17.37 9.98
C TYR A 174 26.88 -16.08 9.73
N ARG A 175 27.98 -16.20 9.01
CA ARG A 175 28.74 -15.06 8.49
C ARG A 175 28.64 -15.05 6.97
N ILE A 176 28.12 -13.96 6.42
CA ILE A 176 27.99 -13.75 4.97
C ILE A 176 29.02 -12.71 4.55
N ARG A 177 30.07 -13.15 3.86
CA ARG A 177 31.18 -12.30 3.43
C ARG A 177 31.12 -12.02 1.94
N TYR A 178 31.54 -10.83 1.55
CA TYR A 178 31.78 -10.51 0.15
C TYR A 178 33.02 -11.27 -0.33
N ASP A 179 32.90 -12.02 -1.42
CA ASP A 179 33.96 -12.84 -1.99
C ASP A 179 35.18 -11.96 -2.32
N PRO A 180 36.32 -12.19 -1.66
CA PRO A 180 37.54 -11.39 -1.89
C PRO A 180 38.18 -11.65 -3.27
N GLU A 181 37.82 -12.74 -3.96
CA GLU A 181 38.33 -13.04 -5.30
C GLU A 181 37.66 -12.16 -6.38
N GLN A 182 36.51 -11.58 -6.07
CA GLN A 182 35.78 -10.70 -6.98
C GLN A 182 36.40 -9.28 -6.97
N SER A 183 37.11 -8.92 -8.04
CA SER A 183 37.77 -7.61 -8.19
C SER A 183 36.82 -6.47 -8.55
N GLU A 184 35.57 -6.77 -8.93
CA GLU A 184 34.60 -5.75 -9.32
C GLU A 184 34.00 -5.07 -8.08
N ASN A 185 34.16 -3.74 -7.99
CA ASN A 185 33.62 -2.94 -6.90
C ASN A 185 32.13 -2.64 -7.09
N ILE A 186 31.31 -3.70 -7.11
CA ILE A 186 29.87 -3.62 -7.36
C ILE A 186 29.12 -3.68 -6.03
N LYS A 187 28.39 -2.61 -5.71
CA LYS A 187 27.41 -2.61 -4.62
C LYS A 187 26.12 -3.25 -5.12
N VAL A 188 25.72 -4.37 -4.53
CA VAL A 188 24.43 -5.00 -4.74
C VAL A 188 23.40 -4.39 -3.79
N GLU A 189 22.23 -4.02 -4.32
CA GLU A 189 21.18 -3.38 -3.52
C GLU A 189 20.57 -4.33 -2.47
N ARG A 190 20.41 -5.61 -2.81
CA ARG A 190 19.70 -6.58 -1.97
C ARG A 190 20.47 -7.87 -1.83
N THR A 191 20.43 -8.41 -0.62
CA THR A 191 20.99 -9.69 -0.23
C THR A 191 19.83 -10.61 0.16
N PRO A 192 19.21 -11.32 -0.79
CA PRO A 192 18.21 -12.32 -0.45
C PRO A 192 18.86 -13.45 0.35
N PHE A 193 18.15 -13.99 1.33
CA PHE A 193 18.66 -15.09 2.16
C PHE A 193 17.52 -16.07 2.41
N THR A 194 17.84 -17.36 2.38
CA THR A 194 16.87 -18.42 2.68
C THR A 194 17.49 -19.47 3.56
N ALA A 195 16.70 -19.98 4.50
CA ALA A 195 17.08 -21.08 5.37
C ALA A 195 16.03 -22.20 5.27
N LEU A 196 16.45 -23.36 4.80
CA LEU A 196 15.63 -24.56 4.73
C LEU A 196 15.86 -25.41 5.98
N ALA A 197 14.81 -25.61 6.76
CA ALA A 197 14.85 -26.47 7.93
C ALA A 197 13.93 -27.71 7.77
N PRO A 198 14.21 -28.81 8.49
CA PRO A 198 13.26 -29.90 8.71
C PRO A 198 11.94 -29.40 9.30
N ARG A 199 10.85 -30.15 9.10
CA ARG A 199 9.50 -29.78 9.61
C ARG A 199 9.34 -29.92 11.12
N THR A 200 10.26 -30.65 11.74
CA THR A 200 10.31 -30.92 13.19
C THR A 200 10.72 -29.68 13.98
N GLN A 201 11.53 -28.79 13.38
CA GLN A 201 11.97 -27.55 14.01
C GLN A 201 11.22 -26.33 13.45
N VAL A 202 10.95 -25.37 14.34
CA VAL A 202 10.26 -24.10 14.04
C VAL A 202 11.25 -22.95 14.26
N LEU A 203 11.27 -21.98 13.35
CA LEU A 203 12.04 -20.75 13.54
C LEU A 203 11.39 -19.93 14.65
N LEU A 204 12.13 -19.69 15.74
CA LEU A 204 11.68 -18.92 16.89
C LEU A 204 12.05 -17.45 16.75
N ASP A 205 13.30 -17.19 16.38
CA ASP A 205 13.87 -15.84 16.32
C ASP A 205 14.98 -15.75 15.26
N SER A 206 15.23 -14.54 14.79
CA SER A 206 16.28 -14.24 13.81
C SER A 206 16.70 -12.77 13.91
N THR A 207 17.94 -12.44 13.52
CA THR A 207 18.47 -11.07 13.60
C THR A 207 17.55 -10.02 12.96
N LEU A 208 16.97 -10.38 11.82
CA LEU A 208 15.90 -9.63 11.17
C LEU A 208 14.65 -10.51 11.05
N PRO A 209 13.42 -9.99 11.26
CA PRO A 209 12.21 -10.78 11.07
C PRO A 209 12.09 -11.33 9.64
N ILE A 210 11.55 -12.53 9.51
CA ILE A 210 11.31 -13.16 8.21
C ILE A 210 10.40 -12.30 7.34
N THR A 211 10.65 -12.29 6.03
CA THR A 211 9.71 -11.69 5.08
C THR A 211 8.51 -12.61 4.85
N GLN A 212 8.79 -13.88 4.57
CA GLN A 212 7.75 -14.88 4.26
C GLN A 212 8.23 -16.31 4.55
N MET A 213 7.28 -17.21 4.78
CA MET A 213 7.52 -18.65 4.86
C MET A 213 7.13 -19.32 3.54
N GLU A 214 8.09 -19.97 2.90
CA GLU A 214 7.92 -20.67 1.63
C GLU A 214 7.81 -22.19 1.82
N ARG A 215 7.39 -22.89 0.74
CA ARG A 215 7.30 -24.36 0.67
C ARG A 215 6.51 -24.99 1.83
N ARG A 216 5.37 -24.38 2.18
CA ARG A 216 4.49 -24.77 3.30
C ARG A 216 5.21 -24.72 4.66
N GLY A 217 5.90 -23.62 4.95
CA GLY A 217 6.55 -23.40 6.25
C GLY A 217 7.92 -24.04 6.43
N ARG A 218 8.55 -24.54 5.35
CA ARG A 218 9.86 -25.21 5.43
C ARG A 218 11.04 -24.29 5.18
N VAL A 219 10.82 -23.23 4.40
CA VAL A 219 11.86 -22.28 4.00
C VAL A 219 11.53 -20.94 4.61
N ALA A 220 12.34 -20.50 5.55
CA ALA A 220 12.32 -19.12 6.00
C ALA A 220 13.04 -18.27 4.94
N SER A 221 12.39 -17.20 4.50
CA SER A 221 12.89 -16.35 3.41
C SER A 221 12.95 -14.89 3.84
N TRP A 222 14.08 -14.27 3.55
CA TRP A 222 14.31 -12.84 3.65
C TRP A 222 14.57 -12.26 2.26
N ASN A 223 13.83 -11.23 1.90
CA ASN A 223 14.03 -10.57 0.61
C ASN A 223 15.31 -9.72 0.57
N ASN A 224 15.72 -9.20 1.73
CA ASN A 224 16.97 -8.46 1.90
C ASN A 224 17.43 -8.54 3.37
N ILE A 225 18.59 -9.12 3.64
CA ILE A 225 19.17 -9.16 4.99
C ILE A 225 19.95 -7.89 5.33
N THR A 226 20.33 -7.08 4.33
CA THR A 226 20.97 -5.77 4.52
C THR A 226 20.11 -4.62 4.00
N PRO A 227 18.89 -4.39 4.53
CA PRO A 227 18.00 -3.37 3.99
C PRO A 227 18.38 -1.93 4.41
N GLY A 228 19.08 -1.76 5.54
CA GLY A 228 19.16 -0.44 6.19
C GLY A 228 17.79 0.02 6.73
N VAL A 229 17.77 1.08 7.55
CA VAL A 229 16.52 1.55 8.20
C VAL A 229 15.49 2.01 7.16
N LEU A 230 15.88 2.88 6.24
CA LEU A 230 14.97 3.41 5.22
C LEU A 230 14.65 2.36 4.16
N GLY A 231 15.60 1.50 3.81
CA GLY A 231 15.33 0.41 2.88
C GLY A 231 14.38 -0.64 3.45
N LEU A 232 14.34 -0.84 4.78
CA LEU A 232 13.35 -1.68 5.45
C LEU A 232 11.96 -1.02 5.45
N ILE A 233 11.87 0.25 5.86
CA ILE A 233 10.58 0.96 6.01
C ILE A 233 9.93 1.21 4.65
N PHE A 234 10.70 1.71 3.69
CA PHE A 234 10.19 2.17 2.40
C PHE A 234 10.48 1.18 1.26
N ASN A 235 10.71 -0.10 1.58
CA ASN A 235 11.04 -1.12 0.59
C ASN A 235 10.03 -1.14 -0.57
N SER A 236 8.73 -1.22 -0.25
CA SER A 236 7.63 -1.25 -1.23
C SER A 236 7.61 -0.03 -2.15
N TYR A 237 7.89 1.17 -1.62
CA TYR A 237 7.92 2.41 -2.41
C TYR A 237 9.15 2.47 -3.31
N ARG A 238 10.33 2.15 -2.76
CA ARG A 238 11.59 2.05 -3.52
C ARG A 238 11.44 1.07 -4.67
N ARG A 239 10.79 -0.07 -4.41
CA ARG A 239 10.49 -1.12 -5.38
C ARG A 239 9.71 -0.57 -6.56
N VAL A 240 8.57 0.07 -6.31
CA VAL A 240 7.70 0.61 -7.38
C VAL A 240 8.44 1.66 -8.22
N ILE A 241 9.25 2.51 -7.59
CA ILE A 241 9.96 3.60 -8.27
C ILE A 241 11.13 3.08 -9.12
N ASN A 242 11.90 2.11 -8.62
CA ASN A 242 13.14 1.68 -9.24
C ASN A 242 12.99 0.43 -10.12
N GLU A 243 12.05 -0.46 -9.81
CA GLU A 243 11.86 -1.73 -10.54
C GLU A 243 10.83 -1.64 -11.66
N THR A 244 10.20 -0.49 -11.90
CA THR A 244 9.26 -0.35 -13.01
C THR A 244 9.95 0.34 -14.18
N VAL A 245 10.48 -0.44 -15.12
CA VAL A 245 11.31 0.06 -16.25
C VAL A 245 10.81 -0.40 -17.62
N ASP A 246 11.05 0.41 -18.65
CA ASP A 246 10.82 0.09 -20.06
C ASP A 246 11.97 -0.77 -20.61
N LEU A 247 11.68 -1.84 -21.37
CA LEU A 247 12.70 -2.71 -21.97
C LEU A 247 13.49 -2.03 -23.07
N ALA A 248 12.82 -1.18 -23.86
CA ALA A 248 13.42 -0.62 -25.05
C ALA A 248 14.39 0.50 -24.71
N THR A 249 14.09 1.28 -23.67
CA THR A 249 14.86 2.47 -23.30
C THR A 249 15.57 2.35 -21.95
N GLY A 250 15.16 1.42 -21.08
CA GLY A 250 15.65 1.32 -19.71
C GLY A 250 15.10 2.39 -18.76
N ASP A 251 14.18 3.23 -19.23
CA ASP A 251 13.66 4.36 -18.45
C ASP A 251 12.67 3.92 -17.36
N ARG A 252 12.68 4.63 -16.24
CA ARG A 252 11.72 4.42 -15.14
C ARG A 252 10.32 4.89 -15.54
N LEU A 253 9.36 3.98 -15.50
CA LEU A 253 7.98 4.23 -15.94
C LEU A 253 7.11 4.92 -14.89
N PHE A 254 7.43 4.77 -13.61
CA PHE A 254 6.58 5.27 -12.52
C PHE A 254 6.26 6.77 -12.66
N PHE A 255 7.28 7.61 -12.84
CA PHE A 255 7.09 9.05 -13.00
C PHE A 255 6.38 9.42 -14.32
N LYS A 256 6.59 8.63 -15.39
CA LYS A 256 5.88 8.80 -16.67
C LYS A 256 4.39 8.50 -16.52
N TRP A 257 4.03 7.43 -15.81
CA TRP A 257 2.63 7.09 -15.51
C TRP A 257 1.97 8.13 -14.62
N MET A 258 2.70 8.63 -13.61
CA MET A 258 2.22 9.71 -12.74
C MET A 258 1.99 11.00 -13.54
N GLY A 259 2.93 11.39 -14.40
CA GLY A 259 2.79 12.54 -15.31
C GLY A 259 1.60 12.40 -16.25
N ASN A 260 1.45 11.25 -16.91
CA ASN A 260 0.30 10.97 -17.77
C ASN A 260 -1.02 11.07 -17.01
N SER A 261 -1.10 10.47 -15.82
CA SER A 261 -2.30 10.49 -14.98
C SER A 261 -2.66 11.92 -14.57
N PHE A 262 -1.65 12.73 -14.20
CA PHE A 262 -1.85 14.13 -13.84
C PHE A 262 -2.32 14.98 -15.03
N THR A 263 -1.70 14.82 -16.22
CA THR A 263 -2.12 15.49 -17.45
C THR A 263 -3.55 15.13 -17.83
N ILE A 264 -3.89 13.83 -17.76
CA ILE A 264 -5.25 13.36 -18.05
C ILE A 264 -6.25 13.94 -17.04
N ALA A 265 -5.94 13.90 -15.75
CA ALA A 265 -6.82 14.41 -14.70
C ALA A 265 -7.08 15.91 -14.85
N ILE A 266 -6.03 16.73 -14.97
CA ILE A 266 -6.17 18.18 -15.13
C ILE A 266 -6.85 18.54 -16.45
N GLY A 267 -6.40 17.94 -17.56
CA GLY A 267 -6.98 18.19 -18.86
C GLY A 267 -8.47 17.88 -18.88
N ARG A 268 -8.87 16.76 -18.25
CA ARG A 268 -10.27 16.37 -18.10
C ARG A 268 -11.07 17.35 -17.23
N VAL A 269 -10.53 17.78 -16.09
CA VAL A 269 -11.20 18.75 -15.21
C VAL A 269 -11.46 20.06 -15.94
N ILE A 270 -10.44 20.64 -16.60
CA ILE A 270 -10.57 21.90 -17.34
C ILE A 270 -11.59 21.76 -18.46
N PHE A 271 -11.44 20.73 -19.29
CA PHE A 271 -12.33 20.50 -20.43
C PHE A 271 -13.79 20.33 -20.00
N MET A 272 -14.01 19.56 -18.93
CA MET A 272 -15.33 19.31 -18.39
C MET A 272 -15.94 20.56 -17.76
N ILE A 273 -15.20 21.33 -16.97
CA ILE A 273 -15.68 22.59 -16.37
C ILE A 273 -16.12 23.55 -17.47
N VAL A 274 -15.29 23.76 -18.50
CA VAL A 274 -15.62 24.66 -19.61
C VAL A 274 -16.92 24.23 -20.28
N LEU A 275 -16.98 23.01 -20.79
CA LEU A 275 -18.15 22.56 -21.57
C LEU A 275 -19.42 22.45 -20.72
N SER A 276 -19.31 21.95 -19.49
CA SER A 276 -20.46 21.84 -18.57
C SER A 276 -20.97 23.20 -18.12
N SER A 277 -20.09 24.19 -17.93
CA SER A 277 -20.48 25.55 -17.57
C SER A 277 -21.21 26.23 -18.73
N LEU A 278 -20.69 26.13 -19.96
CA LEU A 278 -21.36 26.68 -21.14
C LEU A 278 -22.74 26.06 -21.35
N ALA A 279 -22.82 24.73 -21.33
CA ALA A 279 -24.08 24.01 -21.53
C ALA A 279 -25.07 24.23 -20.36
N GLY A 280 -24.58 24.18 -19.12
CA GLY A 280 -25.38 24.41 -17.93
C GLY A 280 -25.94 25.83 -17.87
N TYR A 281 -25.13 26.83 -18.23
CA TYR A 281 -25.57 28.23 -18.31
C TYR A 281 -26.64 28.42 -19.39
N ALA A 282 -26.42 27.86 -20.59
CA ALA A 282 -27.41 27.91 -21.66
C ALA A 282 -28.75 27.28 -21.22
N LEU A 283 -28.70 26.16 -20.51
CA LEU A 283 -29.91 25.48 -20.01
C LEU A 283 -30.60 26.22 -18.85
N ALA A 284 -29.86 26.95 -18.01
CA ALA A 284 -30.39 27.65 -16.84
C ALA A 284 -30.92 29.06 -17.17
N ARG A 285 -30.28 29.76 -18.11
CA ARG A 285 -30.49 31.20 -18.34
C ARG A 285 -31.06 31.55 -19.71
N MET A 286 -30.76 30.79 -20.75
CA MET A 286 -31.24 31.13 -22.10
C MET A 286 -32.66 30.61 -22.33
N GLN A 287 -33.46 31.39 -23.06
CA GLN A 287 -34.81 30.99 -23.49
C GLN A 287 -34.83 30.90 -25.01
N PHE A 288 -34.65 29.69 -25.55
CA PHE A 288 -34.72 29.43 -26.98
C PHE A 288 -35.68 28.28 -27.30
N LYS A 289 -36.21 28.29 -28.53
CA LYS A 289 -37.13 27.25 -29.02
C LYS A 289 -36.37 25.92 -29.09
N GLY A 290 -36.82 24.91 -28.33
CA GLY A 290 -36.18 23.58 -28.25
C GLY A 290 -35.44 23.28 -26.95
N LEU A 291 -35.35 24.24 -26.01
CA LEU A 291 -34.70 24.07 -24.70
C LEU A 291 -35.15 22.80 -23.95
N ARG A 292 -36.47 22.54 -23.93
CA ARG A 292 -37.04 21.36 -23.25
C ARG A 292 -36.59 20.05 -23.88
N LEU A 293 -36.44 20.00 -25.20
CA LEU A 293 -35.96 18.82 -25.91
C LEU A 293 -34.49 18.55 -25.55
N VAL A 294 -33.63 19.58 -25.61
CA VAL A 294 -32.21 19.46 -25.24
C VAL A 294 -32.07 18.99 -23.80
N PHE A 295 -32.87 19.54 -22.88
CA PHE A 295 -32.87 19.11 -21.47
C PHE A 295 -33.26 17.64 -21.31
N VAL A 296 -34.30 17.17 -22.01
CA VAL A 296 -34.70 15.75 -21.99
C VAL A 296 -33.60 14.84 -22.54
N VAL A 297 -32.93 15.24 -23.64
CA VAL A 297 -31.81 14.48 -24.20
C VAL A 297 -30.66 14.36 -23.21
N VAL A 298 -30.33 15.45 -22.50
CA VAL A 298 -29.28 15.44 -21.46
C VAL A 298 -29.62 14.51 -20.29
N ILE A 299 -30.89 14.44 -19.89
CA ILE A 299 -31.32 13.49 -18.84
C ILE A 299 -31.28 12.05 -19.37
N PHE A 300 -31.78 11.81 -20.58
CA PHE A 300 -31.81 10.49 -21.20
C PHE A 300 -30.40 9.90 -21.38
N SER A 301 -29.41 10.71 -21.77
CA SER A 301 -28.03 10.24 -21.91
C SER A 301 -27.40 9.81 -20.59
N MET A 302 -27.88 10.29 -19.43
CA MET A 302 -27.42 9.81 -18.12
C MET A 302 -27.94 8.42 -17.77
N THR A 303 -29.05 7.99 -18.39
CA THR A 303 -29.60 6.65 -18.19
C THR A 303 -28.80 5.57 -18.94
N ILE A 304 -27.99 5.98 -19.94
CA ILE A 304 -27.19 5.05 -20.74
C ILE A 304 -25.98 4.58 -19.92
N PRO A 305 -25.82 3.27 -19.68
CA PRO A 305 -24.66 2.74 -18.97
C PRO A 305 -23.38 2.94 -19.79
N VAL A 306 -22.33 3.43 -19.15
CA VAL A 306 -21.03 3.74 -19.78
C VAL A 306 -20.40 2.52 -20.45
N GLN A 307 -20.67 1.32 -19.94
CA GLN A 307 -20.17 0.07 -20.50
C GLN A 307 -20.66 -0.18 -21.93
N VAL A 308 -21.88 0.27 -22.27
CA VAL A 308 -22.47 0.07 -23.61
C VAL A 308 -21.88 1.04 -24.63
N THR A 309 -21.48 2.24 -24.21
CA THR A 309 -20.88 3.23 -25.11
C THR A 309 -19.39 3.00 -25.36
N PHE A 310 -18.76 2.06 -24.65
CA PHE A 310 -17.32 1.83 -24.70
C PHE A 310 -16.82 1.45 -26.11
N ILE A 311 -17.49 0.49 -26.77
CA ILE A 311 -17.11 0.04 -28.12
C ILE A 311 -17.28 1.17 -29.14
N SER A 312 -18.41 1.87 -29.10
CA SER A 312 -18.69 2.98 -30.03
C SER A 312 -17.67 4.10 -29.86
N ASN A 313 -17.35 4.49 -28.62
CA ASN A 313 -16.35 5.52 -28.35
C ASN A 313 -14.95 5.10 -28.84
N TYR A 314 -14.58 3.82 -28.66
CA TYR A 314 -13.32 3.30 -29.19
C TYR A 314 -13.24 3.43 -30.72
N LEU A 315 -14.30 3.03 -31.43
CA LEU A 315 -14.34 3.13 -32.89
C LEU A 315 -14.22 4.58 -33.36
N VAL A 316 -14.91 5.52 -32.72
CA VAL A 316 -14.80 6.96 -33.04
C VAL A 316 -13.37 7.45 -32.84
N ILE A 317 -12.72 7.15 -31.71
CA ILE A 317 -11.34 7.57 -31.44
C ILE A 317 -10.34 6.94 -32.42
N ARG A 318 -10.57 5.67 -32.81
CA ARG A 318 -9.80 4.99 -33.85
C ARG A 318 -9.92 5.71 -35.18
N ASP A 319 -11.13 5.99 -35.62
CA ASP A 319 -11.39 6.60 -36.92
C ASP A 319 -10.90 8.06 -36.96
N LEU A 320 -10.82 8.74 -35.81
CA LEU A 320 -10.16 10.03 -35.64
C LEU A 320 -8.62 9.96 -35.60
N GLY A 321 -8.02 8.76 -35.58
CA GLY A 321 -6.58 8.58 -35.50
C GLY A 321 -5.97 8.98 -34.16
N LEU A 322 -6.77 9.08 -33.10
CA LEU A 322 -6.36 9.58 -31.78
C LEU A 322 -5.98 8.47 -30.80
N LEU A 323 -5.95 7.21 -31.24
CA LEU A 323 -5.60 6.07 -30.38
C LEU A 323 -4.21 6.24 -29.76
N ASN A 324 -4.05 5.70 -28.55
CA ASN A 324 -2.80 5.72 -27.80
C ASN A 324 -2.27 7.14 -27.47
N THR A 325 -3.18 8.11 -27.34
CA THR A 325 -2.84 9.48 -26.91
C THR A 325 -3.54 9.82 -25.60
N ASN A 326 -2.91 10.63 -24.74
CA ASN A 326 -3.55 11.14 -23.52
C ASN A 326 -4.82 11.95 -23.84
N PHE A 327 -4.87 12.60 -25.00
CA PHE A 327 -6.02 13.38 -25.47
C PHE A 327 -7.27 12.52 -25.71
N SER A 328 -7.10 11.28 -26.21
CA SER A 328 -8.23 10.37 -26.40
C SER A 328 -9.00 10.10 -25.12
N VAL A 329 -8.29 9.94 -23.99
CA VAL A 329 -8.88 9.70 -22.67
C VAL A 329 -9.60 10.95 -22.15
N ILE A 330 -9.09 12.15 -22.45
CA ILE A 330 -9.68 13.42 -22.04
C ILE A 330 -11.00 13.68 -22.78
N MET A 331 -11.04 13.42 -24.09
CA MET A 331 -12.14 13.82 -24.96
C MET A 331 -13.41 12.97 -24.80
N VAL A 332 -13.26 11.66 -24.51
CA VAL A 332 -14.37 10.67 -24.52
C VAL A 332 -15.40 10.86 -23.40
N ALA A 333 -15.19 11.77 -22.44
CA ALA A 333 -15.92 11.76 -21.17
C ALA A 333 -16.61 13.07 -20.76
N ILE A 334 -17.41 13.69 -21.64
CA ILE A 334 -18.37 14.72 -21.19
C ILE A 334 -19.59 14.03 -20.60
N ALA A 335 -19.64 13.95 -19.27
CA ALA A 335 -20.79 13.37 -18.59
C ALA A 335 -21.90 14.42 -18.43
N SER A 336 -23.08 14.11 -18.95
CA SER A 336 -24.31 14.90 -18.85
C SER A 336 -24.70 15.26 -17.41
N ALA A 337 -24.23 14.47 -16.43
CA ALA A 337 -24.35 14.78 -15.00
C ALA A 337 -23.76 16.15 -14.62
N HIS A 338 -22.59 16.50 -15.16
CA HIS A 338 -21.91 17.75 -14.83
C HIS A 338 -22.64 18.96 -15.40
N VAL A 339 -23.23 18.81 -16.60
CA VAL A 339 -24.09 19.84 -17.20
C VAL A 339 -25.29 20.11 -16.31
N LEU A 340 -25.92 19.07 -15.77
CA LEU A 340 -27.06 19.20 -14.86
C LEU A 340 -26.66 19.88 -13.54
N LEU A 341 -25.52 19.50 -12.96
CA LEU A 341 -24.99 20.14 -11.75
C LEU A 341 -24.72 21.64 -11.99
N MET A 342 -24.09 22.00 -13.10
CA MET A 342 -23.86 23.41 -13.45
C MET A 342 -25.16 24.16 -13.69
N LYS A 343 -26.15 23.55 -14.36
CA LYS A 343 -27.48 24.13 -14.54
C LYS A 343 -28.13 24.44 -13.19
N GLN A 344 -28.15 23.46 -12.28
CA GLN A 344 -28.72 23.62 -10.94
C GLN A 344 -28.01 24.72 -10.14
N PHE A 345 -26.69 24.76 -10.22
CA PHE A 345 -25.89 25.81 -9.61
C PHE A 345 -26.26 27.20 -10.14
N PHE A 346 -26.33 27.40 -11.47
CA PHE A 346 -26.74 28.67 -12.04
C PHE A 346 -28.19 29.04 -11.71
N GLU A 347 -29.10 28.07 -11.64
CA GLU A 347 -30.49 28.31 -11.23
C GLU A 347 -30.64 28.78 -9.78
N SER A 348 -29.71 28.44 -8.88
CA SER A 348 -29.74 28.88 -7.49
C SER A 348 -29.52 30.38 -7.29
N PHE A 349 -28.92 31.06 -8.28
CA PHE A 349 -28.80 32.52 -8.25
C PHE A 349 -30.10 33.18 -8.73
N PRO A 350 -30.55 34.27 -8.09
CA PRO A 350 -31.65 35.08 -8.61
C PRO A 350 -31.30 35.63 -9.99
N LYS A 351 -32.33 35.92 -10.78
CA LYS A 351 -32.19 36.47 -12.14
C LYS A 351 -32.24 38.00 -12.18
N GLU A 352 -32.35 38.61 -10.99
CA GLU A 352 -32.52 40.05 -10.76
C GLU A 352 -31.20 40.81 -10.79
#